data_AF-A0A010R242-F1
#
_entry.id   AF-A0A010R242-F1
#
_cell.length_a   1.000
_cell.length_b   1.000
_cell.length_c   1.000
_cell.angle_alpha   90.00
_cell.angle_beta   90.00
_cell.angle_gamma   90.00
#
_symmetry.space_group_name_H-M   'P 1'
#
loop_
_entity.id
_entity.type
_entity.pdbx_description
1 polymer ?
#
loop_
_entity_poly.entity_id
_entity_poly.type
_entity_poly.pdbx_seq_one_letter_code
_entity_poly.pdbx_strand_id
1 'polypeptide(L)'
;MGSISFREHIRWIPDEASEPTSTIVLTSPQRRFVDLRILKQTPTVDGVQDTHGIERLEWGIAGTSSSSTRTDDQGAEVRHSRWEHWIDSRTTEPENAADEGDMYEQPDGLTLEKGRMVNPATGTETDYEELWRDVEPVAVPPVGAVAEGEAQKGVECVVLKFEDEASKARGGPERVLPGASMSLGEEFHAS
;
A
#
# COMPACT_ATOMS: atom_id res chain seq x y z
N MET A 1 5.16 -7.08 13.39
CA MET A 1 5.76 -5.78 13.03
C MET A 1 4.89 -5.13 11.97
N GLY A 2 5.04 -3.83 11.73
CA GLY A 2 4.52 -3.25 10.49
C GLY A 2 5.49 -3.56 9.34
N SER A 3 5.07 -3.38 8.09
CA SER A 3 5.90 -3.59 6.90
C SER A 3 5.73 -2.46 5.90
N ILE A 4 6.77 -2.25 5.09
CA ILE A 4 6.76 -1.41 3.90
C ILE A 4 7.09 -2.32 2.73
N SER A 5 6.15 -2.48 1.80
CA SER A 5 6.31 -3.37 0.65
C SER A 5 6.31 -2.54 -0.63
N PHE A 6 7.25 -2.83 -1.53
CA PHE A 6 7.31 -2.22 -2.86
C PHE A 6 7.00 -3.28 -3.91
N ARG A 7 6.15 -2.96 -4.88
CA ARG A 7 5.94 -3.85 -6.02
C ARG A 7 7.07 -3.65 -7.02
N GLU A 8 7.78 -4.72 -7.32
CA GLU A 8 8.85 -4.75 -8.31
C GLU A 8 8.28 -4.86 -9.72
N HIS A 9 7.26 -5.71 -9.90
CA HIS A 9 6.49 -5.79 -11.14
C HIS A 9 5.14 -6.48 -10.94
N ILE A 10 4.25 -6.27 -11.91
CA ILE A 10 3.03 -7.05 -12.14
C ILE A 10 3.08 -7.67 -13.54
N ARG A 11 2.52 -8.87 -13.68
CA ARG A 11 2.18 -9.45 -14.98
C ARG A 11 0.78 -10.03 -14.97
N TRP A 12 0.06 -9.84 -16.07
CA TRP A 12 -1.19 -10.53 -16.37
C TRP A 12 -0.84 -11.69 -17.29
N ILE A 13 -1.21 -12.92 -16.97
CA ILE A 13 -0.77 -14.07 -17.77
C ILE A 13 -1.52 -14.10 -19.12
N PRO A 14 -0.83 -14.26 -20.27
CA PRO A 14 0.58 -14.63 -20.46
C PRO A 14 1.53 -13.45 -20.79
N ASP A 15 1.12 -12.22 -20.56
CA ASP A 15 1.88 -11.02 -20.90
C ASP A 15 3.21 -10.93 -20.13
N GLU A 16 4.15 -10.17 -20.67
CA GLU A 16 5.43 -9.88 -20.01
C GLU A 16 5.23 -9.01 -18.76
N ALA A 17 6.13 -9.18 -17.79
CA ALA A 17 6.11 -8.38 -16.57
C ALA A 17 6.47 -6.92 -16.84
N SER A 18 5.75 -6.01 -16.18
CA SER A 18 5.99 -4.57 -16.24
C SER A 18 5.70 -3.92 -14.90
N GLU A 19 6.22 -2.70 -14.67
CA GLU A 19 5.89 -1.92 -13.48
C GLU A 19 5.65 -0.46 -13.85
N PRO A 20 4.45 -0.13 -14.36
CA PRO A 20 4.11 1.22 -14.80
C PRO A 20 3.95 2.20 -13.62
N THR A 21 3.89 1.70 -12.39
CA THR A 21 3.63 2.47 -11.18
C THR A 21 4.81 2.42 -10.21
N SER A 22 4.92 3.44 -9.36
CA SER A 22 5.64 3.36 -8.10
C SER A 22 4.62 2.92 -7.05
N THR A 23 4.53 1.60 -6.83
CA THR A 23 3.59 1.00 -5.89
C THR A 23 4.24 0.79 -4.54
N ILE A 24 3.57 1.26 -3.49
CA ILE A 24 3.96 1.07 -2.10
C ILE A 24 2.75 0.61 -1.29
N VAL A 25 2.95 -0.40 -0.47
CA VAL A 25 1.98 -0.86 0.53
C VAL A 25 2.59 -0.66 1.91
N LEU A 26 1.89 0.09 2.75
CA LEU A 26 2.17 0.19 4.18
C LEU A 26 1.23 -0.76 4.89
N THR A 27 1.73 -1.55 5.84
CA THR A 27 0.89 -2.39 6.69
C THR A 27 1.29 -2.25 8.15
N SER A 28 0.37 -1.80 9.00
CA SER A 28 0.56 -1.71 10.44
C SER A 28 0.64 -3.09 11.13
N PRO A 29 1.19 -3.16 12.36
CA PRO A 29 1.11 -4.38 13.18
C PRO A 29 -0.32 -4.87 13.43
N GLN A 30 -1.31 -3.96 13.44
CA GLN A 30 -2.74 -4.27 13.59
C GLN A 30 -3.43 -4.58 12.25
N ARG A 31 -2.65 -4.85 11.19
CA ARG A 31 -3.14 -5.31 9.89
C ARG A 31 -4.08 -4.32 9.21
N ARG A 32 -3.91 -3.03 9.49
CA ARG A 32 -4.39 -1.95 8.61
C ARG A 32 -3.37 -1.74 7.51
N PHE A 33 -3.84 -1.50 6.29
CA PHE A 33 -2.97 -1.24 5.16
C PHE A 33 -3.38 -0.01 4.38
N VAL A 34 -2.42 0.56 3.67
CA VAL A 34 -2.58 1.56 2.63
C VAL A 34 -1.74 1.14 1.42
N ASP A 35 -2.39 0.88 0.28
CA ASP A 35 -1.78 0.63 -1.04
C ASP A 35 -1.92 1.90 -1.89
N LEU A 36 -0.79 2.44 -2.34
CA LEU A 36 -0.75 3.58 -3.26
C LEU A 36 0.01 3.20 -4.52
N ARG A 37 -0.66 3.34 -5.66
CA ARG A 37 -0.11 3.08 -7.00
C ARG A 37 -0.05 4.39 -7.76
N ILE A 38 1.14 4.96 -7.87
CA ILE A 38 1.36 6.24 -8.58
C ILE A 38 2.02 5.96 -9.92
N LEU A 39 1.41 6.38 -11.04
CA LEU A 39 2.00 6.20 -12.38
C LEU A 39 3.39 6.83 -12.45
N LYS A 40 4.40 6.08 -12.92
CA LYS A 40 5.78 6.59 -13.12
C LYS A 40 5.83 7.69 -14.17
N GLN A 41 4.93 7.66 -15.15
CA GLN A 41 4.78 8.67 -16.20
C GLN A 41 3.34 9.19 -16.19
N THR A 42 3.16 10.52 -16.24
CA THR A 42 1.83 11.14 -16.31
C THR A 42 1.19 10.84 -17.68
N PRO A 43 -0.12 10.49 -17.74
CA PRO A 43 -0.85 10.44 -19.01
C PRO A 43 -0.75 11.79 -19.70
N THR A 44 -0.18 11.82 -20.91
CA THR A 44 0.00 13.06 -21.67
C THR A 44 -1.32 13.47 -22.30
N VAL A 45 -2.13 14.25 -21.59
CA VAL A 45 -3.22 15.01 -22.18
C VAL A 45 -2.76 16.48 -22.23
N ASP A 46 -2.57 16.99 -23.45
CA ASP A 46 -2.34 18.40 -23.77
C ASP A 46 -1.05 19.10 -23.28
N GLY A 47 0.02 18.35 -22.99
CA GLY A 47 1.37 18.91 -22.88
C GLY A 47 1.64 19.78 -21.65
N VAL A 48 0.74 19.80 -20.66
CA VAL A 48 0.99 20.39 -19.34
C VAL A 48 1.34 19.25 -18.39
N GLN A 49 2.64 19.08 -18.11
CA GLN A 49 3.10 18.16 -17.08
C GLN A 49 2.99 18.84 -15.71
N ASP A 50 1.82 18.77 -15.08
CA ASP A 50 1.80 18.86 -13.62
C ASP A 50 2.31 17.51 -13.09
N THR A 51 3.49 17.51 -12.47
CA THR A 51 4.22 16.28 -12.12
C THR A 51 3.79 15.69 -10.78
N HIS A 52 2.85 16.32 -10.06
CA HIS A 52 2.56 16.00 -8.65
C HIS A 52 1.07 16.01 -8.28
N GLY A 53 0.15 16.08 -9.24
CA GLY A 53 -1.27 16.11 -8.93
C GLY A 53 -1.88 14.71 -8.79
N ILE A 54 -3.15 14.71 -8.37
CA ILE A 54 -3.96 13.50 -8.14
C ILE A 54 -4.16 12.67 -9.41
N GLU A 55 -3.99 13.27 -10.59
CA GLU A 55 -4.10 12.63 -11.90
C GLU A 55 -3.10 11.49 -12.12
N ARG A 56 -2.01 11.44 -11.34
CA ARG A 56 -1.05 10.32 -11.37
C ARG A 56 -1.46 9.13 -10.50
N LEU A 57 -2.48 9.28 -9.65
CA LEU A 57 -2.98 8.18 -8.84
C LEU A 57 -3.69 7.17 -9.76
N GLU A 58 -3.06 6.02 -9.93
CA GLU A 58 -3.62 4.91 -10.71
C GLU A 58 -4.67 4.16 -9.88
N TRP A 59 -4.34 3.91 -8.60
CA TRP A 59 -5.24 3.30 -7.62
C TRP A 59 -4.75 3.64 -6.20
N GLY A 60 -5.67 4.00 -5.33
CA GLY A 60 -5.43 4.12 -3.89
C GLY A 60 -6.43 3.27 -3.12
N ILE A 61 -5.93 2.39 -2.27
CA ILE A 61 -6.73 1.45 -1.47
C ILE A 61 -6.27 1.56 -0.01
N ALA A 62 -7.21 1.48 0.93
CA ALA A 62 -6.88 1.28 2.33
C ALA A 62 -7.92 0.40 3.01
N GLY A 63 -7.50 -0.37 4.01
CA GLY A 63 -8.41 -1.32 4.65
C GLY A 63 -7.75 -2.22 5.67
N THR A 64 -8.25 -3.46 5.75
CA THR A 64 -7.73 -4.50 6.65
C THR A 64 -7.24 -5.73 5.89
N SER A 65 -6.05 -6.20 6.25
CA SER A 65 -5.50 -7.45 5.73
C SER A 65 -5.72 -8.60 6.70
N SER A 66 -5.94 -9.80 6.19
CA SER A 66 -5.92 -11.04 6.95
C SER A 66 -5.12 -12.11 6.18
N SER A 67 -4.71 -13.17 6.86
CA SER A 67 -4.04 -14.28 6.19
C SER A 67 -4.38 -15.61 6.86
N SER A 68 -4.44 -16.65 6.06
CA SER A 68 -4.64 -18.04 6.47
C SER A 68 -3.68 -18.93 5.70
N THR A 69 -3.49 -20.16 6.16
CA THR A 69 -2.78 -21.18 5.39
C THR A 69 -3.79 -21.94 4.53
N ARG A 70 -3.46 -22.18 3.26
CA ARG A 70 -4.18 -23.10 2.39
C ARG A 70 -3.22 -24.02 1.65
N THR A 71 -3.74 -25.08 1.06
CA THR A 71 -2.97 -25.98 0.20
C THR A 71 -3.13 -25.53 -1.24
N ASP A 72 -2.02 -25.34 -1.96
CA ASP A 72 -2.04 -24.98 -3.38
C ASP A 72 -2.31 -26.20 -4.29
N ASP A 73 -2.40 -25.96 -5.60
CA ASP A 73 -2.66 -27.00 -6.60
C ASP A 73 -1.57 -28.08 -6.67
N GLN A 74 -0.38 -27.80 -6.12
CA GLN A 74 0.76 -28.73 -6.06
C GLN A 74 0.82 -29.50 -4.73
N GLY A 75 -0.11 -29.24 -3.82
CA GLY A 75 -0.16 -29.87 -2.51
C GLY A 75 0.74 -29.22 -1.46
N ALA A 76 1.35 -28.07 -1.76
CA ALA A 76 2.19 -27.33 -0.82
C ALA A 76 1.34 -26.40 0.06
N GLU A 77 1.75 -26.20 1.32
CA GLU A 77 1.15 -25.18 2.17
C GLU A 77 1.62 -23.79 1.71
N VAL A 78 0.66 -22.91 1.43
CA VAL A 78 0.88 -21.52 1.03
C VAL A 78 0.10 -20.58 1.94
N ARG A 79 0.69 -19.40 2.18
CA ARG A 79 -0.03 -18.32 2.87
C ARG A 79 -0.97 -17.65 1.88
N HIS A 80 -2.26 -17.75 2.16
CA HIS A 80 -3.29 -17.01 1.45
C HIS A 80 -3.57 -15.71 2.18
N SER A 81 -3.52 -14.59 1.48
CA SER A 81 -3.74 -13.26 2.02
C SER A 81 -4.97 -12.63 1.36
N ARG A 82 -5.74 -11.89 2.16
CA ARG A 82 -6.94 -11.18 1.73
C ARG A 82 -6.94 -9.77 2.28
N TRP A 83 -7.30 -8.80 1.45
CA TRP A 83 -7.34 -7.38 1.77
C TRP A 83 -8.75 -6.86 1.56
N GLU A 84 -9.45 -6.55 2.65
CA GLU A 84 -10.81 -5.99 2.61
C GLU A 84 -10.75 -4.48 2.53
N HIS A 85 -11.42 -3.88 1.55
CA HIS A 85 -11.31 -2.45 1.28
C HIS A 85 -12.23 -1.64 2.19
N TRP A 86 -11.73 -0.48 2.64
CA TRP A 86 -12.51 0.54 3.35
C TRP A 86 -12.48 1.87 2.60
N ILE A 87 -11.37 2.15 1.93
CA ILE A 87 -11.19 3.21 0.93
C ILE A 87 -10.74 2.53 -0.35
N ASP A 88 -11.33 2.91 -1.48
CA ASP A 88 -10.93 2.47 -2.82
C ASP A 88 -11.23 3.60 -3.81
N SER A 89 -10.21 4.06 -4.54
CA SER A 89 -10.37 5.18 -5.48
C SER A 89 -11.13 4.83 -6.76
N ARG A 90 -11.49 3.55 -6.98
CA ARG A 90 -12.16 3.05 -8.19
C ARG A 90 -13.61 2.65 -7.97
N THR A 91 -14.08 2.59 -6.73
CA THR A 91 -15.46 2.25 -6.42
C THR A 91 -16.03 3.14 -5.33
N THR A 92 -17.34 3.37 -5.39
CA THR A 92 -18.09 4.04 -4.34
C THR A 92 -18.60 3.08 -3.25
N GLU A 93 -18.40 1.78 -3.44
CA GLU A 93 -18.85 0.70 -2.54
C GLU A 93 -17.64 -0.16 -2.08
N PRO A 94 -16.62 0.44 -1.42
CA PRO A 94 -15.39 -0.25 -1.05
C PRO A 94 -15.64 -1.44 -0.11
N GLU A 95 -16.70 -1.42 0.71
CA GLU A 95 -17.04 -2.53 1.61
C GLU A 95 -17.37 -3.86 0.90
N ASN A 96 -17.67 -3.80 -0.41
CA ASN A 96 -17.93 -4.98 -1.24
C ASN A 96 -16.70 -5.39 -2.06
N ALA A 97 -15.60 -4.65 -1.97
CA ALA A 97 -14.36 -4.90 -2.67
C ALA A 97 -13.33 -5.57 -1.76
N ALA A 98 -12.62 -6.54 -2.32
CA ALA A 98 -11.48 -7.16 -1.66
C ALA A 98 -10.55 -7.78 -2.69
N ASP A 99 -9.25 -7.67 -2.43
CA ASP A 99 -8.20 -8.37 -3.17
C ASP A 99 -7.80 -9.64 -2.42
N GLU A 100 -7.33 -10.64 -3.16
CA GLU A 100 -6.78 -11.86 -2.57
C GLU A 100 -5.68 -12.48 -3.45
N GLY A 101 -4.73 -13.14 -2.78
CA GLY A 101 -3.57 -13.72 -3.42
C GLY A 101 -2.85 -14.74 -2.54
N ASP A 102 -2.12 -15.64 -3.19
CA ASP A 102 -1.24 -16.61 -2.56
C ASP A 102 0.20 -16.15 -2.58
N MET A 103 0.85 -16.20 -1.42
CA MET A 103 2.16 -15.63 -1.17
C MET A 103 3.24 -16.71 -1.19
N TYR A 104 4.12 -16.65 -2.19
CA TYR A 104 5.22 -17.58 -2.40
C TYR A 104 6.56 -16.88 -2.13
N GLU A 105 7.19 -17.18 -1.00
CA GLU A 105 8.53 -16.67 -0.67
C GLU A 105 9.57 -17.18 -1.70
N GLN A 106 10.42 -16.27 -2.17
CA GLN A 106 11.46 -16.55 -3.15
C GLN A 106 12.84 -16.68 -2.48
N PRO A 107 13.79 -17.42 -3.07
CA PRO A 107 15.13 -17.60 -2.49
C PRO A 107 15.95 -16.31 -2.30
N ASP A 108 15.61 -15.24 -3.02
CA ASP A 108 16.26 -13.92 -2.94
C ASP A 108 15.60 -12.99 -1.91
N GLY A 109 14.61 -13.48 -1.17
CA GLY A 109 13.88 -12.74 -0.14
C GLY A 109 12.71 -11.90 -0.69
N LEU A 110 12.41 -11.98 -1.99
CA LEU A 110 11.19 -11.42 -2.55
C LEU A 110 9.99 -12.33 -2.27
N THR A 111 8.78 -11.80 -2.43
CA THR A 111 7.55 -12.58 -2.34
C THR A 111 6.78 -12.48 -3.65
N LEU A 112 6.53 -13.62 -4.28
CA LEU A 112 5.66 -13.70 -5.46
C LEU A 112 4.24 -13.94 -4.99
N GLU A 113 3.38 -12.95 -5.20
CA GLU A 113 1.94 -13.07 -5.04
C GLU A 113 1.30 -13.58 -6.34
N LYS A 114 0.36 -14.51 -6.22
CA LYS A 114 -0.44 -14.98 -7.34
C LYS A 114 -1.91 -14.93 -7.01
N GLY A 115 -2.72 -14.44 -7.93
CA GLY A 115 -4.16 -14.42 -7.75
C GLY A 115 -4.88 -14.32 -9.07
N ARG A 116 -6.17 -14.00 -8.99
CA ARG A 116 -7.02 -13.81 -10.15
C ARG A 116 -7.95 -12.62 -9.90
N MET A 117 -8.01 -11.72 -10.86
CA MET A 117 -8.92 -10.58 -10.83
C MET A 117 -9.21 -10.07 -12.24
N VAL A 118 -10.14 -9.13 -12.38
CA VAL A 118 -10.43 -8.48 -13.66
C VAL A 118 -9.24 -7.64 -14.11
N ASN A 119 -8.63 -8.00 -15.24
CA ASN A 119 -7.61 -7.18 -15.86
C ASN A 119 -8.25 -5.87 -16.39
N PRO A 120 -7.81 -4.69 -15.92
CA PRO A 120 -8.45 -3.42 -16.27
C PRO A 120 -8.31 -3.07 -17.76
N ALA A 121 -7.30 -3.59 -18.46
CA ALA A 121 -7.12 -3.35 -19.89
C ALA A 121 -8.08 -4.16 -20.77
N THR A 122 -8.50 -5.34 -20.30
CA THR A 122 -9.34 -6.27 -21.08
C THR A 122 -10.76 -6.43 -20.54
N GLY A 123 -11.00 -6.00 -19.30
CA GLY A 123 -12.27 -6.21 -18.59
C GLY A 123 -12.58 -7.68 -18.29
N THR A 124 -11.58 -8.56 -18.35
CA THR A 124 -11.77 -10.02 -18.20
C THR A 124 -10.99 -10.56 -17.00
N GLU A 125 -11.61 -11.49 -16.26
CA GLU A 125 -10.97 -12.27 -15.19
C GLU A 125 -9.72 -13.00 -15.70
N THR A 126 -8.56 -12.60 -15.18
CA THR A 126 -7.24 -13.01 -15.64
C THR A 126 -6.36 -13.35 -14.45
N ASP A 127 -5.55 -14.40 -14.57
CA ASP A 127 -4.54 -14.72 -13.56
C ASP A 127 -3.44 -13.65 -13.58
N TYR A 128 -3.02 -13.21 -12.40
CA TYR A 128 -1.97 -12.22 -12.25
C TYR A 128 -0.86 -12.74 -11.35
N GLU A 129 0.32 -12.15 -11.51
CA GLU A 129 1.39 -12.29 -10.55
C GLU A 129 2.01 -10.94 -10.22
N GLU A 130 2.26 -10.70 -8.94
CA GLU A 130 2.95 -9.51 -8.44
C GLU A 130 4.18 -9.94 -7.65
N LEU A 131 5.33 -9.32 -7.92
CA LEU A 131 6.55 -9.57 -7.17
C LEU A 131 6.79 -8.42 -6.20
N TRP A 132 6.91 -8.76 -4.92
CA TRP A 132 7.00 -7.80 -3.82
C TRP A 132 8.36 -7.86 -3.13
N ARG A 133 8.90 -6.69 -2.84
CA ARG A 133 10.06 -6.52 -1.97
C ARG A 133 9.64 -5.86 -0.66
N ASP A 134 9.78 -6.60 0.43
CA ASP A 134 9.57 -6.08 1.78
C ASP A 134 10.81 -5.36 2.29
N VAL A 135 10.58 -4.23 2.96
CA VAL A 135 11.60 -3.43 3.63
C VAL A 135 11.18 -3.23 5.08
N GLU A 136 12.09 -3.58 5.99
CA GLU A 136 11.91 -3.28 7.41
C GLU A 136 12.01 -1.76 7.61
N PRO A 137 11.01 -1.13 8.25
CA PRO A 137 11.10 0.28 8.57
C PRO A 137 12.34 0.58 9.43
N VAL A 138 13.05 1.65 9.11
CA VAL A 138 14.18 2.13 9.91
C VAL A 138 13.97 3.58 10.33
N ALA A 139 14.39 3.93 11.54
CA ALA A 139 14.32 5.30 12.01
C ALA A 139 15.34 6.15 11.23
N VAL A 140 14.85 7.18 10.53
CA VAL A 140 15.70 8.17 9.86
C VAL A 140 16.16 9.19 10.90
N PRO A 141 17.48 9.40 11.08
CA PRO A 141 17.97 10.43 11.99
C PRO A 141 17.54 11.84 11.52
N PRO A 142 17.33 12.79 12.44
CA PRO A 142 17.00 14.16 12.07
C PRO A 142 18.10 14.75 11.15
N VAL A 143 17.70 15.52 10.13
CA VAL A 143 18.65 16.23 9.27
C VAL A 143 19.47 17.20 10.12
N GLY A 144 20.79 17.02 10.17
CA GLY A 144 21.71 17.84 10.94
C GLY A 144 22.02 17.36 12.36
N ALA A 145 21.49 16.21 12.79
CA ALA A 145 21.88 15.60 14.07
C ALA A 145 23.30 15.03 13.98
N VAL A 146 24.23 15.60 14.75
CA VAL A 146 25.51 14.96 15.07
C VAL A 146 25.25 13.82 16.03
N ALA A 147 25.70 12.61 15.66
CA ALA A 147 25.51 11.41 16.44
C ALA A 147 26.38 11.45 17.71
N GLU A 148 25.85 12.02 18.80
CA GLU A 148 26.40 11.84 20.13
C GLU A 148 25.36 11.21 21.06
N GLY A 149 25.55 9.92 21.34
CA GLY A 149 25.15 9.27 22.60
C GLY A 149 23.67 9.04 22.89
N GLU A 150 22.72 9.59 22.11
CA GLU A 150 21.29 9.35 22.37
C GLU A 150 20.84 7.99 21.82
N ALA A 151 20.21 7.20 22.69
CA ALA A 151 19.65 5.90 22.33
C ALA A 151 18.68 6.08 21.15
N GLN A 152 18.94 5.36 20.06
CA GLN A 152 18.16 5.49 18.84
C GLN A 152 16.69 5.14 19.14
N LYS A 153 15.82 6.16 19.08
CA LYS A 153 14.39 5.99 19.32
C LYS A 153 13.84 5.01 18.28
N GLY A 154 13.13 3.99 18.73
CA GLY A 154 12.57 2.94 17.86
C GLY A 154 11.59 3.50 16.82
N VAL A 155 11.28 2.69 15.80
CA VAL A 155 10.26 3.04 14.79
C VAL A 155 8.88 3.07 15.44
N GLU A 156 8.12 4.14 15.21
CA GLU A 156 6.73 4.26 15.64
C GLU A 156 5.80 4.11 14.43
N CYS A 157 4.79 3.23 14.52
CA CYS A 157 3.73 3.09 13.54
C CYS A 157 2.48 3.78 14.07
N VAL A 158 2.03 4.84 13.41
CA VAL A 158 0.82 5.59 13.79
C VAL A 158 -0.20 5.51 12.66
N VAL A 159 -1.38 4.98 12.99
CA VAL A 159 -2.51 4.91 12.06
C VAL A 159 -3.57 5.89 12.55
N LEU A 160 -3.92 6.87 11.71
CA LEU A 160 -5.03 7.79 11.96
C LEU A 160 -6.15 7.45 10.99
N LYS A 161 -7.35 7.23 11.53
CA LYS A 161 -8.56 6.97 10.75
C LYS A 161 -9.53 8.14 10.95
N PHE A 162 -10.00 8.72 9.86
CA PHE A 162 -11.01 9.77 9.82
C PHE A 162 -12.25 9.27 9.07
N GLU A 163 -13.41 9.47 9.68
CA GLU A 163 -14.71 9.10 9.13
C GLU A 163 -15.72 10.17 9.53
N ASP A 164 -16.35 10.78 8.53
CA ASP A 164 -17.44 11.73 8.69
C ASP A 164 -18.66 11.24 7.92
N GLU A 165 -19.59 10.65 8.68
CA GLU A 165 -20.84 10.11 8.16
C GLU A 165 -21.73 11.17 7.51
N ALA A 166 -21.67 12.43 7.96
CA ALA A 166 -22.53 13.49 7.45
C ALA A 166 -22.12 13.91 6.03
N SER A 167 -20.82 13.97 5.76
CA SER A 167 -20.28 14.27 4.43
C SER A 167 -19.97 13.02 3.59
N LYS A 168 -20.14 11.82 4.16
CA LYS A 168 -19.66 10.54 3.60
C LYS A 168 -18.18 10.57 3.23
N ALA A 169 -17.39 11.34 3.98
CA ALA A 169 -15.96 11.44 3.78
C ALA A 169 -15.23 10.39 4.63
N ARG A 170 -14.33 9.64 3.99
CA ARG A 170 -13.39 8.73 4.65
C ARG A 170 -11.97 9.16 4.29
N GLY A 171 -11.08 9.10 5.26
CA GLY A 171 -9.65 9.37 5.05
C GLY A 171 -8.82 8.68 6.10
N GLY A 172 -7.58 8.35 5.78
CA GLY A 172 -6.67 7.78 6.77
C GLY A 172 -5.23 7.88 6.31
N PRO A 173 -4.42 8.81 6.83
CA PRO A 173 -2.99 8.73 6.65
C PRO A 173 -2.45 7.61 7.55
N GLU A 174 -1.83 6.61 6.96
CA GLU A 174 -0.91 5.72 7.68
C GLU A 174 0.48 6.36 7.61
N ARG A 175 1.04 6.73 8.77
CA ARG A 175 2.34 7.38 8.85
C ARG A 175 3.25 6.56 9.75
N VAL A 176 4.31 6.01 9.16
CA VAL A 176 5.43 5.44 9.91
C VAL A 176 6.39 6.60 10.21
N LEU A 177 6.48 7.00 11.47
CA LEU A 177 7.30 8.14 11.91
C LEU A 177 8.62 7.65 12.51
N PRO A 178 9.77 8.23 12.12
CA PRO A 178 10.92 8.30 12.99
C PRO A 178 10.58 9.22 14.16
N GLY A 179 10.76 8.75 15.39
CA GLY A 179 10.21 9.42 16.56
C GLY A 179 10.79 10.82 16.81
N ALA A 180 9.94 11.84 16.63
CA ALA A 180 9.86 13.05 17.44
C ALA A 180 8.45 13.65 17.19
N SER A 181 7.52 13.40 18.10
CA SER A 181 6.21 14.02 18.07
C SER A 181 6.34 15.51 18.43
N MET A 182 6.05 16.39 17.47
CA MET A 182 5.70 17.78 17.77
C MET A 182 4.23 17.94 17.36
N SER A 183 3.33 18.00 18.35
CA SER A 183 1.94 18.38 18.10
C SER A 183 1.88 19.90 17.94
N LEU A 184 1.59 20.38 16.74
CA LEU A 184 1.07 21.72 16.53
C LEU A 184 -0.46 21.60 16.51
N GLY A 185 -1.05 21.70 17.69
CA GLY A 185 -2.45 22.08 17.83
C GLY A 185 -2.47 23.59 18.00
N GLU A 186 -2.75 24.34 16.92
CA GLU A 186 -3.27 25.69 17.07
C GLU A 186 -4.80 25.63 16.98
N GLU A 187 -5.42 25.87 18.12
CA GLU A 187 -6.84 26.17 18.24
C GLU A 187 -7.14 27.46 17.48
N PHE A 188 -8.06 27.41 16.51
CA PHE A 188 -8.75 28.61 16.06
C PHE A 188 -10.12 28.66 16.74
N HIS A 189 -10.20 29.44 17.83
CA HIS A 189 -11.46 30.01 18.29
C HIS A 189 -11.93 31.04 17.27
N ALA A 190 -13.13 30.85 16.72
CA ALA A 190 -13.89 31.92 16.10
C ALA A 190 -14.95 32.39 17.11
N SER A 191 -14.94 33.69 17.37
CA SER A 191 -15.83 34.42 18.28
C SER A 191 -17.29 34.41 17.84
#